data_AF-A0A6V8MLT8-F1
#
_entry.id   AF-A0A6V8MLT8-F1
#
_cell.length_a   1.000
_cell.length_b   1.000
_cell.length_c   1.000
_cell.angle_alpha   90.00
_cell.angle_beta   90.00
_cell.angle_gamma   90.00
#
_symmetry.space_group_name_H-M   'P 1'
#
loop_
_entity.id
_entity.type
_entity.pdbx_description
1 polymer ?
#
loop_
_entity_poly.entity_id
_entity_poly.type
_entity_poly.pdbx_seq_one_letter_code
_entity_poly.pdbx_strand_id
1 'polypeptide(L)' 'MRTEDIDLAAAIVASTGHQPTLSKTPSRHLQTFTFPDDAPIMAAAARFASGELVISAKHLLSCRSMLYRQMRGAR' A
#
# COMPACT_ATOMS: atom_id res chain seq x y z
N MET A 1 -6.79 -7.47 2.79
CA MET A 1 -7.12 -6.56 1.66
C MET A 1 -6.14 -6.75 0.49
N ARG A 2 -6.55 -6.58 -0.79
CA ARG A 2 -5.67 -6.60 -1.98
C ARG A 2 -5.80 -5.32 -2.79
N THR A 3 -4.71 -4.81 -3.35
CA THR A 3 -4.71 -3.64 -4.26
C THR A 3 -3.53 -3.67 -5.23
N GLU A 4 -3.72 -3.09 -6.42
CA GLU A 4 -2.67 -2.79 -7.41
C GLU A 4 -2.25 -1.30 -7.35
N ASP A 5 -2.97 -0.47 -6.58
CA ASP A 5 -2.70 0.95 -6.40
C ASP A 5 -1.61 1.17 -5.34
N ILE A 6 -0.48 1.73 -5.79
CA ILE A 6 0.66 2.04 -4.94
C ILE A 6 0.41 3.20 -3.97
N ASP A 7 -0.44 4.16 -4.32
CA ASP A 7 -0.72 5.31 -3.47
C ASP A 7 -1.59 4.89 -2.28
N LEU A 8 -2.59 4.03 -2.54
CA LEU A 8 -3.36 3.38 -1.48
C LEU A 8 -2.46 2.49 -0.61
N ALA A 9 -1.60 1.67 -1.20
CA ALA A 9 -0.68 0.83 -0.45
C ALA A 9 0.28 1.67 0.43
N ALA A 10 0.83 2.76 -0.11
CA ALA A 10 1.70 3.66 0.63
C ALA A 10 0.95 4.35 1.77
N ALA A 11 -0.31 4.74 1.56
CA ALA A 11 -1.15 5.35 2.59
C ALA A 11 -1.45 4.38 3.75
N ILE A 12 -1.75 3.11 3.44
CA ILE A 12 -1.94 2.06 4.45
C ILE A 12 -0.65 1.85 5.25
N VAL A 13 0.49 1.70 4.57
CA VAL A 13 1.79 1.53 5.24
C VAL A 13 2.10 2.73 6.14
N ALA A 14 1.92 3.95 5.64
CA ALA A 14 2.26 5.17 6.35
C ALA A 14 1.34 5.45 7.55
N SER A 15 0.07 5.01 7.49
CA SER A 15 -0.90 5.22 8.58
C SER A 15 -0.94 4.10 9.60
N THR A 16 -0.65 2.86 9.20
CA THR A 16 -0.82 1.67 10.06
C THR A 16 0.49 0.96 10.39
N GLY A 17 1.57 1.24 9.68
CA GLY A 17 2.85 0.52 9.78
C GLY A 17 2.84 -0.89 9.18
N HIS A 18 1.69 -1.42 8.75
CA HIS A 18 1.58 -2.77 8.22
C HIS A 18 2.22 -2.86 6.84
N GLN A 19 3.10 -3.84 6.65
CA GLN A 19 3.78 -4.06 5.38
C GLN A 19 2.98 -5.02 4.50
N PRO A 20 2.76 -4.69 3.21
CA PRO A 20 2.14 -5.63 2.29
C PRO A 20 3.11 -6.74 1.91
N THR A 21 2.54 -7.90 1.59
CA THR A 21 3.22 -8.91 0.78
C THR A 21 3.04 -8.56 -0.70
N LEU A 22 4.10 -8.72 -1.47
CA LEU A 22 4.08 -8.50 -2.92
C LEU A 22 3.92 -9.84 -3.63
N SER A 23 2.96 -9.89 -4.55
CA SER A 23 2.78 -11.05 -5.44
C SER A 23 2.69 -10.59 -6.88
N LYS A 24 3.31 -11.34 -7.79
CA LYS A 24 3.12 -11.15 -9.23
C LYS A 24 1.84 -11.86 -9.64
N THR A 25 0.91 -11.13 -10.25
CA THR A 25 -0.24 -11.77 -10.89
C THR A 25 0.21 -12.25 -12.28
N PRO A 26 0.28 -13.58 -12.53
CA PRO A 26 0.91 -14.13 -13.75
C PRO A 26 0.29 -13.62 -15.05
N SER A 27 -1.00 -13.27 -15.01
CA SER A 27 -1.78 -12.85 -16.18
C SER A 27 -1.74 -11.36 -16.49
N ARG A 28 -1.21 -10.50 -15.61
CA ARG A 28 -1.34 -9.03 -15.75
C ARG A 28 -0.04 -8.23 -15.75
N HIS A 29 1.12 -8.84 -15.53
CA HIS A 29 2.41 -8.13 -15.33
C HIS A 29 2.39 -7.04 -14.22
N LEU A 30 1.28 -6.89 -13.50
CA LEU A 30 1.10 -5.96 -12.41
C LEU A 30 1.38 -6.68 -11.09
N GLN A 31 2.03 -5.97 -10.17
CA GLN A 31 2.25 -6.47 -8.82
C GLN A 31 1.06 -6.13 -7.96
N THR A 32 0.64 -7.10 -7.16
CA THR A 32 -0.46 -6.94 -6.20
C THR A 32 0.10 -6.84 -4.80
N PHE A 33 -0.28 -5.78 -4.09
CA PHE A 33 -0.04 -5.61 -2.67
C PHE A 33 -1.15 -6.35 -1.90
N THR A 34 -0.75 -7.30 -1.06
CA THR A 34 -1.68 -8.03 -0.18
C THR A 34 -1.39 -7.69 1.27
N PHE A 35 -2.39 -7.14 1.93
CA PHE A 35 -2.40 -6.83 3.35
C PHE A 35 -3.26 -7.87 4.11
N PRO A 36 -2.96 -8.14 5.39
CA PRO A 36 -3.83 -8.94 6.24
C PRO A 36 -5.22 -8.31 6.35
N ASP A 37 -6.18 -9.12 6.80
CA ASP A 37 -7.57 -8.68 6.98
C ASP A 37 -7.76 -8.08 8.38
N ASP A 38 -7.15 -6.92 8.60
CA ASP A 38 -7.13 -6.25 9.90
C ASP A 38 -7.96 -4.96 9.87
N ALA A 39 -8.73 -4.72 10.94
CA ALA A 39 -9.59 -3.54 11.07
C ALA A 39 -8.85 -2.19 10.84
N PRO A 40 -7.61 -1.98 11.33
CA PRO A 40 -6.85 -0.75 11.05
C PRO A 40 -6.56 -0.54 9.57
N ILE A 41 -6.32 -1.62 8.82
CA ILE A 41 -6.02 -1.56 7.38
C ILE A 41 -7.27 -1.18 6.59
N MET A 42 -8.39 -1.80 6.92
CA MET A 42 -9.68 -1.48 6.30
C MET A 42 -10.11 -0.04 6.62
N ALA A 43 -9.91 0.42 7.86
CA ALA A 43 -10.18 1.80 8.26
C ALA A 43 -9.28 2.80 7.51
N ALA A 44 -7.99 2.51 7.35
CA ALA A 44 -7.07 3.35 6.58
C ALA A 44 -7.48 3.42 5.10
N ALA A 45 -7.83 2.28 4.49
CA ALA A 45 -8.29 2.23 3.10
C ALA A 45 -9.58 3.02 2.89
N ALA A 46 -10.55 2.89 3.79
CA ALA A 46 -11.80 3.63 3.73
C ALA A 46 -11.55 5.15 3.84
N ARG A 47 -10.73 5.59 4.80
CA ARG A 47 -10.37 7.00 4.98
C ARG A 47 -9.60 7.57 3.80
N PHE A 48 -8.75 6.77 3.15
CA PHE A 48 -8.07 7.17 1.93
C PHE A 48 -9.06 7.41 0.80
N ALA A 49 -9.99 6.47 0.59
CA ALA A 49 -11.02 6.58 -0.44
C ALA A 49 -12.00 7.76 -0.20
N SER A 50 -12.28 8.10 1.07
CA SER A 50 -13.12 9.25 1.43
C SER A 50 -12.38 10.59 1.40
N GLY A 51 -11.04 10.59 1.31
CA GLY A 51 -10.21 11.80 1.41
C GLY A 51 -9.99 12.31 2.83
N GLU A 52 -10.40 11.57 3.86
CA GLU A 52 -10.29 11.93 5.28
C GLU A 52 -8.96 11.46 5.93
N LEU A 53 -8.13 10.76 5.17
CA LEU A 53 -6.85 10.27 5.64
C LEU A 53 -5.79 11.37 5.58
N VAL A 54 -5.47 11.93 6.74
CA VAL A 54 -4.42 12.95 6.89
C VAL A 54 -3.13 12.29 7.33
N ILE A 55 -2.08 12.41 6.51
CA ILE A 55 -0.74 11.85 6.76
C ILE A 55 0.32 12.89 6.40
N SER A 56 1.45 12.87 7.10
CA SER A 56 2.63 13.65 6.71
C SER A 56 3.06 13.32 5.29
N ALA A 57 3.13 14.34 4.43
CA ALA A 57 3.55 14.19 3.03
C ALA A 57 4.94 13.54 2.90
N LYS A 58 5.89 13.91 3.78
CA LYS A 58 7.24 13.31 3.79
C LYS A 58 7.19 11.82 4.12
N HIS A 59 6.33 11.43 5.06
CA HIS A 59 6.19 10.02 5.45
C HIS A 59 5.57 9.21 4.31
N LEU A 60 4.48 9.71 3.72
CA LEU A 60 3.82 9.06 2.58
C LEU A 60 4.77 8.86 1.40
N LEU A 61 5.53 9.91 1.02
CA LEU A 61 6.51 9.83 -0.05
C LEU A 61 7.63 8.82 0.22
N SER A 62 8.07 8.69 1.48
CA SER A 62 9.06 7.70 1.90
C SER A 62 8.52 6.27 1.74
N CYS A 63 7.33 5.99 2.26
CA CYS A 63 6.67 4.68 2.13
C CYS A 63 6.46 4.30 0.67
N ARG A 64 5.96 5.24 -0.15
CA ARG A 64 5.79 5.06 -1.59
C ARG A 64 7.10 4.69 -2.29
N SER A 65 8.18 5.41 -1.99
CA SER A 65 9.51 5.16 -2.57
C SER A 65 10.08 3.80 -2.16
N MET A 66 9.83 3.38 -0.92
CA MET A 66 10.18 2.04 -0.44
C MET A 66 9.42 0.95 -1.21
N LEU A 67 8.10 1.08 -1.36
CA LEU A 67 7.27 0.13 -2.11
C LEU A 67 7.72 0.01 -3.58
N TYR A 68 8.03 1.12 -4.25
CA TYR A 68 8.60 1.10 -5.60
C TYR A 68 9.90 0.31 -5.69
N ARG A 69 10.79 0.45 -4.69
CA ARG A 69 12.05 -0.31 -4.66
C ARG A 69 11.79 -1.80 -4.47
N GLN A 70 10.87 -2.18 -3.59
CA GLN A 70 10.48 -3.57 -3.39
C GLN A 70 9.89 -4.16 -4.68
N MET A 71 9.06 -3.40 -5.40
CA MET A 71 8.53 -3.84 -6.69
C MET A 71 9.63 -4.08 -7.72
N ARG A 72 10.63 -3.19 -7.79
CA ARG A 72 11.76 -3.37 -8.72
C ARG A 72 12.67 -4.54 -8.32
N GLY A 73 12.85 -4.77 -7.03
CA GLY A 73 13.69 -5.83 -6.46
C GLY A 73 13.07 -7.22 -6.50
N ALA A 74 11.73 -7.33 -6.55
CA ALA A 74 11.01 -8.60 -6.69
C ALA A 74 11.08 -9.19 -8.12
N ARG A 75 12.12 -8.86 -8.90
CA ARG A 75 12.31 -9.30 -10.28
C ARG A 75 12.75 -10.74 -10.36
#